data_AF-A0A397CFZ0-F1
#
_entry.id   AF-A0A397CFZ0-F1
#
_cell.length_a   1.000
_cell.length_b   1.000
_cell.length_c   1.000
_cell.angle_alpha   90.00
_cell.angle_beta   90.00
_cell.angle_gamma   90.00
#
_symmetry.space_group_name_H-M   'P 1'
#
loop_
_entity.id
_entity.type
_entity.pdbx_description
1 polymer ?
#
loop_
_entity_poly.entity_id
_entity_poly.type
_entity_poly.pdbx_seq_one_letter_code
_entity_poly.pdbx_strand_id
1 'polypeptide(L)'
;MVPSVANFGAELQYTRLNVLDQAIAGLRATSGCDVPWIFTQYCYVDFNQRWELANSASRQARCKASMTANGAVFIESVLRNVDSREFKSCWGDAFTSGIASEVQSTTQGQQWLQDTLSQVFVLSIADEIALWRAHNITTFDTQWQNFKRIGLINSYTISNLYGVSYPFTLQYQNTSFRLAKQATFIMYWGLANDFDAVAPNRSSSSSPSHPPLLLSGRSLVRSSPLYAFANTSLEAVLQLNGTLPPALSQIHQRFRHVIGPFGSIDMHFIACPKAAKHAVAIIFDMLNRVLGTNHDAKRDFYNITDPSSGITPAPKAWTDVNFVPVGGSPFCAEVPFAGQGSIAMGMVSFPSWEAQCKTFITWTLIAPTRRYLVTSVLLSNLTDVARICAQNVQYQAKCTDFVNETVSFVSTYLVDLVLLDLMEAATTAIRNTRVEMIQFGQTSADDPVELYRYRVLEDPFGGNEFAFFSWMYLIEWTLGLREVVSFQGDVGTMAILTEYTAPLQQQVDGAQTPVNFSIYMRSAVWYITLAMIAVTSLLLLYVFASHGQIEVSNLLELQRVGAIVWVGRPLLFHRHRPAIHGHARAGL
;
A
#
# COMPACT_ATOMS: atom_id res chain seq x y z
N MET A 1 2.61 0.42 21.43
CA MET A 1 2.26 0.01 20.04
C MET A 1 2.84 1.04 19.10
N VAL A 2 3.45 0.61 17.99
CA VAL A 2 4.01 1.52 16.99
C VAL A 2 3.00 1.59 15.83
N PRO A 3 2.44 2.78 15.52
CA PRO A 3 1.57 2.94 14.36
C PRO A 3 2.43 2.97 13.09
N SER A 4 1.99 2.26 12.05
CA SER A 4 2.62 2.22 10.74
C SER A 4 1.58 2.31 9.63
N VAL A 5 1.99 2.71 8.43
CA VAL A 5 1.08 2.78 7.27
C VAL A 5 0.65 1.36 6.88
N ALA A 6 -0.66 1.13 6.77
CA ALA A 6 -1.20 -0.20 6.54
C ALA A 6 -0.89 -0.77 5.14
N ASN A 7 -0.63 0.07 4.14
CA ASN A 7 -0.30 -0.33 2.78
C ASN A 7 1.16 0.00 2.39
N PHE A 8 2.07 0.10 3.36
CA PHE A 8 3.45 0.53 3.07
C PHE A 8 4.19 -0.40 2.09
N GLY A 9 3.95 -1.72 2.15
CA GLY A 9 4.50 -2.66 1.17
C GLY A 9 4.06 -2.36 -0.27
N ALA A 10 2.81 -1.95 -0.46
CA ALA A 10 2.30 -1.55 -1.76
C ALA A 10 2.91 -0.21 -2.23
N GLU A 11 3.02 0.78 -1.35
CA GLU A 11 3.71 2.04 -1.66
C GLU A 11 5.16 1.77 -2.11
N LEU A 12 5.90 0.90 -1.41
CA LEU A 12 7.26 0.53 -1.80
C LEU A 12 7.31 -0.16 -3.16
N GLN A 13 6.41 -1.11 -3.41
CA GLN A 13 6.32 -1.80 -4.70
C GLN A 13 6.10 -0.82 -5.85
N TYR A 14 5.17 0.12 -5.73
CA TYR A 14 4.84 1.04 -6.81
C TYR A 14 5.81 2.23 -6.97
N THR A 15 6.71 2.47 -6.01
CA THR A 15 7.55 3.69 -6.03
C THR A 15 9.05 3.47 -5.95
N ARG A 16 9.50 2.44 -5.24
CA ARG A 16 10.94 2.21 -4.99
C ARG A 16 11.44 0.88 -5.53
N LEU A 17 10.58 -0.13 -5.62
CA LEU A 17 10.93 -1.48 -6.06
C LEU A 17 10.51 -1.76 -7.51
N ASN A 18 10.02 -0.74 -8.22
CA ASN A 18 9.69 -0.76 -9.64
C ASN A 18 10.90 -0.47 -10.56
N VAL A 19 12.09 -0.22 -9.98
CA VAL A 19 13.35 -0.11 -10.73
C VAL A 19 13.85 -1.49 -11.16
N LEU A 20 14.55 -1.56 -12.29
CA LEU A 20 14.81 -2.82 -12.98
C LEU A 20 15.59 -3.86 -12.16
N ASP A 21 16.60 -3.44 -11.38
CA ASP A 21 17.38 -4.35 -10.54
C ASP A 21 16.53 -5.03 -9.48
N GLN A 22 15.68 -4.27 -8.79
CA GLN A 22 14.76 -4.78 -7.77
C GLN A 22 13.64 -5.61 -8.40
N ALA A 23 13.09 -5.15 -9.52
CA ALA A 23 12.03 -5.84 -10.23
C ALA A 23 12.48 -7.20 -10.77
N ILE A 24 13.64 -7.27 -11.44
CA ILE A 24 14.21 -8.52 -11.97
C ILE A 24 14.53 -9.49 -10.82
N ALA A 25 15.13 -9.00 -9.73
CA ALA A 25 15.37 -9.83 -8.55
C ALA A 25 14.07 -10.36 -7.94
N GLY A 26 13.03 -9.52 -7.85
CA GLY A 26 11.70 -9.90 -7.36
C GLY A 26 11.01 -10.93 -8.25
N LEU A 27 11.08 -10.78 -9.57
CA LEU A 27 10.55 -11.77 -10.53
C LEU A 27 11.23 -13.12 -10.36
N ARG A 28 12.56 -13.15 -10.21
CA ARG A 28 13.33 -14.38 -9.98
C ARG A 28 13.06 -15.05 -8.63
N ALA A 29 12.55 -14.29 -7.66
CA ALA A 29 12.09 -14.81 -6.38
C ALA A 29 10.60 -15.21 -6.38
N THR A 30 9.86 -14.94 -7.46
CA THR A 30 8.43 -15.24 -7.57
C THR A 30 8.23 -16.66 -8.07
N SER A 31 7.34 -17.42 -7.41
CA SER A 31 6.94 -18.75 -7.90
C SER A 31 6.31 -18.66 -9.29
N GLY A 32 6.64 -19.61 -10.16
CA GLY A 32 6.02 -19.70 -11.48
C GLY A 32 4.49 -19.84 -11.43
N CYS A 33 3.93 -20.37 -10.35
CA CYS A 33 2.48 -20.50 -10.17
C CYS A 33 1.80 -19.16 -9.80
N ASP A 34 2.55 -18.21 -9.24
CA ASP A 34 2.04 -16.90 -8.86
C ASP A 34 2.12 -15.86 -10.00
N VAL A 35 2.77 -16.20 -11.12
CA VAL A 35 3.01 -15.29 -12.26
C VAL A 35 1.73 -14.63 -12.77
N PRO A 36 0.62 -15.34 -13.06
CA PRO A 36 -0.58 -14.70 -13.56
C PRO A 36 -1.28 -13.79 -12.54
N TRP A 37 -0.86 -13.86 -11.27
CA TRP A 37 -1.33 -12.95 -10.23
C TRP A 37 -0.49 -11.68 -10.13
N ILE A 38 0.66 -11.55 -10.82
CA ILE A 38 1.33 -10.25 -11.00
C ILE A 38 0.37 -9.34 -11.76
N PHE A 39 -0.16 -8.33 -11.06
CA PHE A 39 -1.32 -7.59 -11.54
C PHE A 39 -0.89 -6.54 -12.56
N THR A 40 -0.96 -6.91 -13.82
CA THR A 40 -0.69 -6.06 -14.97
C THR A 40 -1.54 -6.52 -16.13
N GLN A 41 -1.91 -5.61 -17.00
CA GLN A 41 -2.65 -5.90 -18.21
C GLN A 41 -1.69 -5.85 -19.39
N TYR A 42 -1.31 -7.04 -19.88
CA TYR A 42 -0.26 -7.17 -20.88
C TYR A 42 -0.67 -6.53 -22.21
N CYS A 43 0.30 -5.88 -22.85
CA CYS A 43 0.16 -5.27 -24.17
C CYS A 43 0.89 -6.08 -25.26
N TYR A 44 1.98 -6.76 -24.88
CA TYR A 44 2.85 -7.45 -25.83
C TYR A 44 3.35 -8.78 -25.28
N VAL A 45 3.58 -9.73 -26.18
CA VAL A 45 4.27 -10.97 -25.83
C VAL A 45 5.76 -10.71 -25.65
N ASP A 46 6.39 -10.01 -26.58
CA ASP A 46 7.84 -9.88 -26.68
C ASP A 46 8.32 -8.43 -26.70
N PHE A 47 9.59 -8.19 -26.36
CA PHE A 47 10.19 -6.84 -26.35
C PHE A 47 10.26 -6.18 -27.73
N ASN A 48 10.22 -6.97 -28.82
CA ASN A 48 10.15 -6.43 -30.18
C ASN A 48 8.72 -6.08 -30.61
N GLN A 49 7.72 -6.24 -29.73
CA GLN A 49 6.32 -5.88 -30.00
C GLN A 49 5.75 -6.59 -31.24
N ARG A 50 6.20 -7.82 -31.52
CA ARG A 50 5.77 -8.61 -32.69
C ARG A 50 4.38 -9.16 -32.51
N TRP A 51 4.03 -9.55 -31.29
CA TRP A 51 2.70 -10.06 -30.95
C TRP A 51 2.04 -9.20 -29.88
N GLU A 52 0.84 -8.76 -30.20
CA GLU A 52 0.05 -7.88 -29.35
C GLU A 52 -0.96 -8.68 -28.49
N LEU A 53 -1.18 -8.24 -27.25
CA LEU A 53 -2.02 -8.93 -26.25
C LEU A 53 -3.18 -8.09 -25.69
N ALA A 54 -3.24 -6.78 -25.95
CA ALA A 54 -4.29 -5.96 -25.34
C ALA A 54 -5.69 -6.42 -25.78
N ASN A 55 -6.65 -6.40 -24.85
CA ASN A 55 -8.02 -6.89 -25.06
C ASN A 55 -8.89 -6.03 -26.00
N SER A 56 -8.43 -4.85 -26.41
CA SER A 56 -9.13 -3.97 -27.36
C SER A 56 -8.13 -3.21 -28.23
N ALA A 57 -8.56 -2.77 -29.42
CA ALA A 57 -7.71 -2.00 -30.33
C ALA A 57 -7.35 -0.63 -29.73
N SER A 58 -8.31 0.02 -29.08
CA SER A 58 -8.09 1.30 -28.39
C SER A 58 -7.07 1.16 -27.26
N ARG A 59 -7.14 0.06 -26.49
CA ARG A 59 -6.13 -0.23 -25.47
C ARG A 59 -4.76 -0.48 -26.08
N GLN A 60 -4.68 -1.26 -27.15
CA GLN A 60 -3.42 -1.51 -27.85
C GLN A 60 -2.77 -0.20 -28.34
N ALA A 61 -3.57 0.74 -28.86
CA ALA A 61 -3.10 2.06 -29.25
C ALA A 61 -2.56 2.87 -28.06
N ARG A 62 -3.22 2.81 -26.89
CA ARG A 62 -2.73 3.43 -25.64
C ARG A 62 -1.42 2.81 -25.17
N CYS A 63 -1.29 1.49 -25.21
CA CYS A 63 -0.05 0.79 -24.88
C CYS A 63 1.13 1.33 -25.70
N LYS A 64 0.94 1.42 -27.03
CA LYS A 64 1.94 1.92 -27.97
C LYS A 64 2.28 3.40 -27.74
N ALA A 65 1.30 4.21 -27.34
CA ALA A 65 1.49 5.64 -27.16
C ALA A 65 2.30 6.00 -25.91
N SER A 66 2.15 5.28 -24.79
CA SER A 66 2.72 5.72 -23.51
C SER A 66 3.20 4.63 -22.55
N MET A 67 3.06 3.34 -22.85
CA MET A 67 3.33 2.27 -21.86
C MET A 67 4.54 1.39 -22.19
N THR A 68 5.16 1.53 -23.37
CA THR A 68 6.26 0.64 -23.82
C THR A 68 7.55 0.78 -23.00
N ALA A 69 7.71 1.86 -22.22
CA ALA A 69 8.83 2.01 -21.29
C ALA A 69 8.69 1.19 -20.00
N ASN A 70 7.49 0.64 -19.74
CA ASN A 70 7.19 -0.18 -18.58
C ASN A 70 7.29 -1.68 -18.92
N GLY A 71 8.26 -2.39 -18.35
CA GLY A 71 8.47 -3.83 -18.56
C GLY A 71 7.28 -4.69 -18.14
N ALA A 72 6.42 -4.20 -17.23
CA ALA A 72 5.25 -4.94 -16.77
C ALA A 72 4.18 -5.14 -17.86
N VAL A 73 4.24 -4.44 -19.00
CA VAL A 73 3.31 -4.67 -20.11
C VAL A 73 3.75 -5.76 -21.09
N PHE A 74 4.96 -6.30 -20.90
CA PHE A 74 5.56 -7.37 -21.72
C PHE A 74 5.56 -8.67 -20.94
N ILE A 75 4.94 -9.73 -21.46
CA ILE A 75 4.97 -11.02 -20.77
C ILE A 75 6.38 -11.64 -20.81
N GLU A 76 7.19 -11.31 -21.83
CA GLU A 76 8.61 -11.67 -21.91
C GLU A 76 9.41 -11.24 -20.67
N SER A 77 9.18 -10.03 -20.13
CA SER A 77 9.85 -9.58 -18.89
C SER A 77 9.70 -10.58 -17.76
N VAL A 78 8.52 -11.17 -17.63
CA VAL A 78 8.22 -12.14 -16.58
C VAL A 78 8.75 -13.52 -16.94
N LEU A 79 8.45 -14.03 -18.14
CA LEU A 79 8.80 -15.40 -18.53
C LEU A 79 10.31 -15.66 -18.56
N ARG A 80 11.13 -14.66 -18.90
CA ARG A 80 12.61 -14.76 -18.85
C ARG A 80 13.16 -14.87 -17.42
N ASN A 81 12.39 -14.45 -16.43
CA ASN A 81 12.86 -14.24 -15.06
C ASN A 81 12.19 -15.16 -14.03
N VAL A 82 11.43 -16.18 -14.45
CA VAL A 82 10.75 -17.14 -13.55
C VAL A 82 11.12 -18.57 -13.91
N ASP A 83 10.96 -19.53 -12.98
CA ASP A 83 11.16 -20.95 -13.30
C ASP A 83 10.05 -21.41 -14.27
N SER A 84 10.43 -21.59 -15.53
CA SER A 84 9.53 -21.97 -16.62
C SER A 84 8.91 -23.35 -16.44
N ARG A 85 9.51 -24.25 -15.65
CA ARG A 85 8.95 -25.57 -15.33
C ARG A 85 7.82 -25.44 -14.33
N GLU A 86 8.03 -24.65 -13.28
CA GLU A 86 6.99 -24.38 -12.28
C GLU A 86 5.82 -23.63 -12.94
N PHE A 87 6.09 -22.59 -13.73
CA PHE A 87 5.06 -21.89 -14.50
C PHE A 87 4.27 -22.85 -15.41
N LYS A 88 4.95 -23.71 -16.18
CA LYS A 88 4.29 -24.69 -17.04
C LYS A 88 3.49 -25.72 -16.26
N SER A 89 3.92 -26.13 -15.06
CA SER A 89 3.17 -27.08 -14.24
C SER A 89 1.82 -26.54 -13.75
N CYS A 90 1.73 -25.22 -13.52
CA CYS A 90 0.52 -24.58 -13.04
C CYS A 90 -0.35 -24.00 -14.17
N TRP A 91 0.27 -23.45 -15.21
CA TRP A 91 -0.40 -22.65 -16.25
C TRP A 91 -0.08 -23.07 -17.67
N GLY A 92 0.59 -24.21 -17.89
CA GLY A 92 1.07 -24.65 -19.21
C GLY A 92 -0.02 -24.74 -20.27
N ASP A 93 -1.18 -25.33 -19.93
CA ASP A 93 -2.30 -25.49 -20.87
C ASP A 93 -2.91 -24.13 -21.24
N ALA A 94 -3.13 -23.27 -20.24
CA ALA A 94 -3.66 -21.93 -20.45
C ALA A 94 -2.70 -21.05 -21.25
N PHE A 95 -1.40 -21.10 -20.95
CA PHE A 95 -0.36 -20.40 -21.70
C PHE A 95 -0.27 -20.91 -23.14
N THR A 96 -0.39 -22.23 -23.34
CA THR A 96 -0.34 -22.85 -24.66
C THR A 96 -1.52 -22.41 -25.52
N SER A 97 -2.74 -22.47 -24.97
CA SER A 97 -3.97 -22.04 -25.64
C SER A 97 -3.97 -20.53 -25.90
N GLY A 98 -3.70 -19.74 -24.85
CA GLY A 98 -3.78 -18.29 -24.89
C GLY A 98 -2.67 -17.63 -25.71
N ILE A 99 -1.44 -18.15 -25.69
CA ILE A 99 -0.28 -17.45 -26.24
C ILE A 99 0.57 -18.35 -27.15
N ALA A 100 1.09 -19.46 -26.63
CA ALA A 100 2.17 -20.18 -27.29
C ALA A 100 1.76 -20.75 -28.66
N SER A 101 0.50 -21.21 -28.80
CA SER A 101 0.01 -21.81 -30.06
C SER A 101 0.01 -20.84 -31.23
N GLU A 102 -0.31 -19.58 -30.99
CA GLU A 102 -0.24 -18.54 -32.03
C GLU A 102 1.22 -18.15 -32.30
N VAL A 103 2.01 -17.93 -31.25
CA VAL A 103 3.40 -17.49 -31.37
C VAL A 103 4.25 -18.51 -32.16
N GLN A 104 4.08 -19.81 -31.88
CA GLN A 104 4.82 -20.88 -32.55
C GLN A 104 4.46 -21.08 -34.04
N SER A 105 3.43 -20.39 -34.56
CA SER A 105 3.09 -20.43 -35.99
C SER A 105 4.17 -19.83 -36.89
N THR A 106 5.08 -19.04 -36.31
CA THR A 106 6.20 -18.40 -37.01
C THR A 106 7.54 -18.95 -36.54
N THR A 107 8.54 -19.00 -37.44
CA THR A 107 9.91 -19.42 -37.08
C THR A 107 10.52 -18.54 -35.97
N GLN A 108 10.24 -17.22 -36.02
CA GLN A 108 10.71 -16.28 -35.01
C GLN A 108 10.09 -16.55 -33.63
N GLY A 109 8.81 -16.92 -33.58
CA GLY A 109 8.13 -17.25 -32.33
C GLY A 109 8.55 -18.60 -31.75
N GLN A 110 8.84 -19.60 -32.59
CA GLN A 110 9.44 -20.86 -32.14
C GLN A 110 10.79 -20.63 -31.45
N GLN A 111 11.65 -19.80 -32.06
CA GLN A 111 12.93 -19.43 -31.46
C GLN A 111 12.73 -18.63 -30.16
N TRP A 112 11.83 -17.64 -30.15
CA TRP A 112 11.53 -16.86 -28.96
C TRP A 112 11.03 -17.73 -27.80
N LEU A 113 10.17 -18.72 -28.05
CA LEU A 113 9.69 -19.68 -27.04
C LEU A 113 10.83 -20.54 -26.49
N GLN A 114 11.75 -20.98 -27.35
CA GLN A 114 12.92 -21.75 -26.94
C GLN A 114 13.86 -20.93 -26.07
N ASP A 115 14.19 -19.70 -26.49
CA ASP A 115 15.12 -18.82 -25.78
C ASP A 115 14.55 -18.34 -24.45
N THR A 116 13.28 -17.88 -24.45
CA THR A 116 12.62 -17.27 -23.28
C THR A 116 12.31 -18.30 -22.19
N LEU A 117 11.95 -19.53 -22.56
CA LEU A 117 11.58 -20.57 -21.60
C LEU A 117 12.75 -21.50 -21.26
N SER A 118 13.95 -21.23 -21.77
CA SER A 118 15.16 -22.01 -21.48
C SER A 118 15.67 -21.76 -20.07
N GLN A 119 15.89 -22.83 -19.33
CA GLN A 119 16.54 -22.79 -18.01
C GLN A 119 18.08 -22.75 -18.11
N VAL A 120 18.64 -22.91 -19.31
CA VAL A 120 20.10 -22.95 -19.54
C VAL A 120 20.67 -21.54 -19.74
N PHE A 121 19.85 -20.60 -20.21
CA PHE A 121 20.28 -19.25 -20.60
C PHE A 121 19.70 -18.16 -19.69
N VAL A 122 19.87 -18.32 -18.38
CA VAL A 122 19.50 -17.26 -17.43
C VAL A 122 20.62 -16.23 -17.35
N LEU A 123 20.36 -15.03 -17.89
CA LEU A 123 21.29 -13.92 -17.85
C LEU A 123 21.58 -13.46 -16.41
N SER A 124 22.74 -12.83 -16.20
CA SER A 124 22.97 -12.08 -14.96
C SER A 124 21.94 -10.94 -14.85
N ILE A 125 21.68 -10.44 -13.63
CA ILE A 125 20.75 -9.30 -13.46
C ILE A 125 21.25 -8.09 -14.25
N ALA A 126 22.57 -7.84 -14.30
CA ALA A 126 23.14 -6.72 -15.04
C ALA A 126 22.90 -6.84 -16.55
N ASP A 127 23.07 -8.04 -17.12
CA ASP A 127 22.86 -8.28 -18.56
C ASP A 127 21.37 -8.24 -18.92
N GLU A 128 20.49 -8.74 -18.04
CA GLU A 128 19.04 -8.64 -18.22
C GLU A 128 18.58 -7.17 -18.20
N ILE A 129 19.13 -6.34 -17.30
CA ILE A 129 18.90 -4.88 -17.31
C ILE A 129 19.38 -4.25 -18.62
N ALA A 130 20.57 -4.64 -19.11
CA ALA A 130 21.11 -4.13 -20.36
C ALA A 130 20.20 -4.48 -21.55
N LEU A 131 19.66 -5.71 -21.58
CA LEU A 131 18.69 -6.14 -22.58
C LEU A 131 17.41 -5.29 -22.51
N TRP A 132 16.81 -5.13 -21.33
CA TRP A 132 15.58 -4.33 -21.17
C TRP A 132 15.79 -2.88 -21.62
N ARG A 133 16.93 -2.28 -21.24
CA ARG A 133 17.29 -0.92 -21.66
C ARG A 133 17.54 -0.79 -23.16
N ALA A 134 18.06 -1.83 -23.82
CA ALA A 134 18.20 -1.85 -25.28
C ALA A 134 16.83 -1.75 -26.00
N HIS A 135 15.75 -2.14 -25.32
CA HIS A 135 14.36 -1.98 -25.77
C HIS A 135 13.65 -0.74 -25.17
N ASN A 136 14.40 0.21 -24.61
CA ASN A 136 13.88 1.42 -23.95
C ASN A 136 12.97 1.14 -22.74
N ILE A 137 13.08 -0.04 -22.13
CA ILE A 137 12.36 -0.37 -20.90
C ILE A 137 13.15 0.19 -19.71
N THR A 138 12.48 0.98 -18.87
CA THR A 138 13.11 1.72 -17.76
C THR A 138 12.55 1.38 -16.38
N THR A 139 11.30 0.93 -16.31
CA THR A 139 10.60 0.61 -15.05
C THR A 139 9.81 -0.68 -15.19
N PHE A 140 9.35 -1.22 -14.05
CA PHE A 140 8.42 -2.34 -13.98
C PHE A 140 7.28 -1.97 -13.01
N ASP A 141 6.28 -1.27 -13.55
CA ASP A 141 5.16 -0.71 -12.81
C ASP A 141 3.92 -1.61 -12.93
N THR A 142 3.61 -2.35 -11.87
CA THR A 142 2.36 -3.12 -11.76
C THR A 142 1.17 -2.23 -11.46
N GLN A 143 -0.04 -2.71 -11.76
CA GLN A 143 -1.28 -1.97 -11.50
C GLN A 143 -1.67 -1.98 -10.02
N TRP A 144 -2.36 -0.91 -9.60
CA TRP A 144 -2.99 -0.80 -8.30
C TRP A 144 -4.20 -1.74 -8.20
N GLN A 145 -4.41 -2.35 -7.04
CA GLN A 145 -5.47 -3.32 -6.82
C GLN A 145 -5.83 -3.47 -5.34
N ASN A 146 -7.02 -4.02 -5.06
CA ASN A 146 -7.49 -4.27 -3.69
C ASN A 146 -7.75 -5.75 -3.33
N PHE A 147 -7.44 -6.69 -4.23
CA PHE A 147 -7.63 -8.14 -4.05
C PHE A 147 -6.43 -8.88 -3.45
N LYS A 148 -5.29 -8.20 -3.24
CA LYS A 148 -4.09 -8.71 -2.56
C LYS A 148 -3.54 -7.65 -1.62
N ARG A 149 -3.13 -8.10 -0.44
CA ARG A 149 -2.24 -7.36 0.44
C ARG A 149 -0.80 -7.67 0.05
N ILE A 150 -0.05 -6.63 -0.28
CA ILE A 150 1.39 -6.74 -0.54
C ILE A 150 2.08 -6.76 0.82
N GLY A 151 2.77 -7.87 1.10
CA GLY A 151 3.47 -8.07 2.37
C GLY A 151 4.70 -7.18 2.50
N LEU A 152 5.15 -6.97 3.73
CA LEU A 152 6.35 -6.21 4.04
C LEU A 152 6.99 -6.75 5.32
N ILE A 153 8.30 -6.98 5.25
CA ILE A 153 9.15 -7.17 6.44
C ILE A 153 10.11 -6.00 6.47
N ASN A 154 9.88 -5.05 7.37
CA ASN A 154 10.73 -3.89 7.55
C ASN A 154 11.48 -4.04 8.88
N SER A 155 12.80 -4.15 8.80
CA SER A 155 13.66 -4.30 9.98
C SER A 155 14.88 -3.38 9.88
N TYR A 156 15.43 -3.02 11.04
CA TYR A 156 16.71 -2.34 11.18
C TYR A 156 17.62 -3.15 12.08
N THR A 157 18.93 -2.97 11.91
CA THR A 157 19.92 -3.73 12.66
C THR A 157 20.68 -2.81 13.59
N ILE A 158 20.77 -3.18 14.87
CA ILE A 158 21.67 -2.51 15.83
C ILE A 158 22.93 -3.38 15.96
N SER A 159 24.08 -2.80 15.63
CA SER A 159 25.38 -3.43 15.85
C SER A 159 25.98 -2.94 17.15
N ASN A 160 26.49 -3.86 17.97
CA ASN A 160 27.23 -3.50 19.19
C ASN A 160 28.72 -3.28 18.91
N LEU A 161 29.45 -2.79 19.92
CA LEU A 161 30.91 -2.56 19.88
C LEU A 161 31.74 -3.82 19.57
N TYR A 162 31.16 -5.01 19.68
CA TYR A 162 31.81 -6.29 19.38
C TYR A 162 31.49 -6.81 17.97
N GLY A 163 30.82 -6.02 17.13
CA GLY A 163 30.44 -6.41 15.77
C GLY A 163 29.25 -7.38 15.70
N VAL A 164 28.56 -7.63 16.82
CA VAL A 164 27.34 -8.45 16.83
C VAL A 164 26.15 -7.58 16.45
N SER A 165 25.42 -8.04 15.44
CA SER A 165 24.28 -7.36 14.84
C SER A 165 22.97 -8.02 15.26
N TYR A 166 22.04 -7.23 15.78
CA TYR A 166 20.71 -7.68 16.21
C TYR A 166 19.64 -7.02 15.34
N PRO A 167 18.84 -7.80 14.57
CA PRO A 167 17.75 -7.27 13.79
C PRO A 167 16.53 -6.98 14.68
N PHE A 168 15.91 -5.84 14.46
CA PHE A 168 14.67 -5.40 15.11
C PHE A 168 13.62 -5.12 14.04
N THR A 169 12.45 -5.72 14.22
CA THR A 169 11.35 -5.55 13.26
C THR A 169 10.58 -4.28 13.57
N LEU A 170 10.48 -3.37 12.59
CA LEU A 170 9.66 -2.15 12.68
C LEU A 170 8.22 -2.43 12.27
N GLN A 171 8.07 -3.21 11.19
CA GLN A 171 6.77 -3.52 10.62
C GLN A 171 6.81 -4.92 10.00
N TYR A 172 5.75 -5.67 10.22
CA TYR A 172 5.60 -7.01 9.66
C TYR A 172 4.18 -7.20 9.13
N GLN A 173 4.06 -7.50 7.84
CA GLN A 173 2.80 -7.77 7.17
C GLN A 173 2.95 -8.94 6.22
N ASN A 174 2.08 -9.93 6.38
CA ASN A 174 2.04 -11.08 5.48
C ASN A 174 1.32 -10.72 4.18
N THR A 175 1.84 -11.27 3.08
CA THR A 175 1.13 -11.31 1.81
C THR A 175 -0.12 -12.17 1.95
N SER A 176 -1.23 -11.74 1.37
CA SER A 176 -2.48 -12.51 1.40
C SER A 176 -3.43 -12.06 0.29
N PHE A 177 -4.18 -13.01 -0.26
CA PHE A 177 -5.31 -12.73 -1.14
C PHE A 177 -6.55 -12.32 -0.34
N ARG A 178 -7.33 -11.42 -0.92
CA ARG A 178 -8.61 -10.90 -0.42
C ARG A 178 -9.68 -10.97 -1.51
N LEU A 179 -9.71 -12.06 -2.28
CA LEU A 179 -10.58 -12.22 -3.45
C LEU A 179 -12.08 -12.00 -3.14
N ALA A 180 -12.56 -12.43 -1.97
CA ALA A 180 -13.96 -12.19 -1.57
C ALA A 180 -14.29 -10.71 -1.26
N LYS A 181 -13.27 -9.86 -1.11
CA LYS A 181 -13.41 -8.42 -0.82
C LYS A 181 -12.96 -7.53 -1.97
N GLN A 182 -12.59 -8.12 -3.11
CA GLN A 182 -12.10 -7.37 -4.25
C GLN A 182 -13.22 -6.52 -4.86
N ALA A 183 -12.87 -5.34 -5.32
CA ALA A 183 -13.76 -4.47 -6.09
C ALA A 183 -13.12 -3.98 -7.40
N THR A 184 -11.84 -4.29 -7.62
CA THR A 184 -11.06 -3.80 -8.76
C THR A 184 -11.21 -4.64 -10.03
N PHE A 185 -11.75 -5.87 -9.95
CA PHE A 185 -11.85 -6.75 -11.12
C PHE A 185 -12.77 -6.21 -12.22
N ILE A 186 -13.69 -5.29 -11.89
CA ILE A 186 -14.49 -4.62 -12.92
C ILE A 186 -13.63 -3.75 -13.84
N MET A 187 -12.51 -3.20 -13.34
CA MET A 187 -11.60 -2.38 -14.16
C MET A 187 -10.73 -3.27 -15.04
N TYR A 188 -10.15 -4.31 -14.44
CA TYR A 188 -9.51 -5.46 -15.08
C TYR A 188 -9.31 -6.58 -14.04
N TRP A 189 -9.58 -7.83 -14.41
CA TRP A 189 -9.54 -8.96 -13.48
C TRP A 189 -8.18 -9.68 -13.36
N GLY A 190 -7.17 -9.30 -14.15
CA GLY A 190 -5.83 -9.92 -14.09
C GLY A 190 -5.63 -11.12 -15.01
N LEU A 191 -4.35 -11.42 -15.31
CA LEU A 191 -3.95 -12.48 -16.23
C LEU A 191 -4.39 -13.88 -15.78
N ALA A 192 -4.42 -14.15 -14.46
CA ALA A 192 -4.90 -15.42 -13.94
C ALA A 192 -6.33 -15.75 -14.44
N ASN A 193 -7.21 -14.75 -14.46
CA ASN A 193 -8.57 -14.90 -14.95
C ASN A 193 -8.64 -14.95 -16.48
N ASP A 194 -7.76 -14.23 -17.19
CA ASP A 194 -7.63 -14.37 -18.66
C ASP A 194 -7.20 -15.80 -19.04
N PHE A 195 -6.20 -16.35 -18.35
CA PHE A 195 -5.69 -17.70 -18.55
C PHE A 195 -6.73 -18.77 -18.24
N ASP A 196 -7.41 -18.63 -17.10
CA ASP A 196 -8.51 -19.53 -16.77
C ASP A 196 -9.65 -19.47 -17.81
N ALA A 197 -9.96 -18.28 -18.34
CA ALA A 197 -11.00 -18.11 -19.36
C ALA A 197 -10.64 -18.80 -20.70
N VAL A 198 -9.37 -18.83 -21.08
CA VAL A 198 -8.92 -19.43 -22.36
C VAL A 198 -8.49 -20.89 -22.26
N ALA A 199 -8.39 -21.45 -21.05
CA ALA A 199 -7.98 -22.83 -20.84
C ALA A 199 -8.93 -23.83 -21.54
N PRO A 200 -8.39 -24.81 -22.30
CA PRO A 200 -9.21 -25.75 -23.10
C PRO A 200 -9.86 -26.85 -22.26
N ASN A 201 -9.23 -27.30 -21.17
CA ASN A 201 -9.68 -28.41 -20.33
C ASN A 201 -9.84 -27.95 -18.87
N ARG A 202 -10.85 -27.14 -18.57
CA ARG A 202 -11.11 -26.76 -17.17
C ARG A 202 -11.45 -27.98 -16.32
N SER A 203 -10.63 -28.27 -15.31
CA SER A 203 -11.10 -28.96 -14.12
C SER A 203 -11.89 -27.96 -13.27
N SER A 204 -13.13 -28.29 -12.94
CA SER A 204 -14.12 -27.44 -12.25
C SER A 204 -13.77 -27.04 -10.80
N SER A 205 -12.50 -26.96 -10.39
CA SER A 205 -12.08 -27.12 -8.99
C SER A 205 -11.56 -25.88 -8.27
N SER A 206 -11.72 -24.64 -8.76
CA SER A 206 -11.20 -23.49 -7.99
C SER A 206 -11.91 -22.14 -8.15
N SER A 207 -13.24 -22.08 -8.05
CA SER A 207 -14.05 -20.94 -7.49
C SER A 207 -15.47 -20.87 -8.09
N PRO A 208 -16.53 -20.48 -7.36
CA PRO A 208 -17.91 -20.44 -7.87
C PRO A 208 -18.23 -19.30 -8.87
N SER A 209 -17.22 -18.62 -9.42
CA SER A 209 -17.34 -17.37 -10.19
C SER A 209 -16.63 -17.43 -11.55
N HIS A 210 -16.71 -18.57 -12.24
CA HIS A 210 -15.95 -18.78 -13.49
C HIS A 210 -16.70 -18.37 -14.75
N PRO A 211 -16.03 -17.67 -15.69
CA PRO A 211 -16.65 -17.15 -16.90
C PRO A 211 -17.17 -18.31 -17.76
N PRO A 212 -18.21 -18.11 -18.58
CA PRO A 212 -18.68 -19.16 -19.49
C PRO A 212 -17.57 -19.66 -20.43
N LEU A 213 -17.75 -20.88 -20.97
CA LEU A 213 -16.92 -21.56 -22.00
C LEU A 213 -16.60 -20.73 -23.26
N LEU A 214 -17.11 -19.50 -23.36
CA LEU A 214 -17.01 -18.59 -24.50
C LEU A 214 -15.59 -18.34 -24.99
N LEU A 215 -14.61 -18.28 -24.08
CA LEU A 215 -13.21 -18.03 -24.44
C LEU A 215 -12.35 -19.31 -24.46
N SER A 216 -12.92 -20.48 -24.14
CA SER A 216 -12.15 -21.72 -24.05
C SER A 216 -11.51 -22.08 -25.40
N GLY A 217 -10.20 -22.38 -25.38
CA GLY A 217 -9.43 -22.69 -26.59
C GLY A 217 -9.14 -21.50 -27.50
N ARG A 218 -9.45 -20.26 -27.08
CA ARG A 218 -9.15 -19.03 -27.83
C ARG A 218 -7.76 -18.50 -27.51
N SER A 219 -7.21 -17.72 -28.43
CA SER A 219 -5.92 -17.05 -28.22
C SER A 219 -6.12 -15.63 -27.66
N LEU A 220 -5.25 -15.21 -26.75
CA LEU A 220 -5.13 -13.82 -26.29
C LEU A 220 -4.28 -12.97 -27.24
N VAL A 221 -3.58 -13.59 -28.20
CA VAL A 221 -2.77 -12.89 -29.20
C VAL A 221 -3.65 -12.32 -30.29
N ARG A 222 -3.59 -11.00 -30.50
CA ARG A 222 -4.48 -10.25 -31.41
C ARG A 222 -4.38 -10.66 -32.88
N SER A 223 -3.19 -11.11 -33.33
CA SER A 223 -2.98 -11.57 -34.71
C SER A 223 -3.64 -12.91 -35.00
N SER A 224 -4.05 -13.65 -33.98
CA SER A 224 -4.60 -14.99 -34.14
C SER A 224 -5.98 -14.97 -34.80
N PRO A 225 -6.27 -15.91 -35.73
CA PRO A 225 -7.63 -16.08 -36.25
C PRO A 225 -8.63 -16.51 -35.15
N LEU A 226 -8.13 -17.02 -34.02
CA LEU A 226 -8.93 -17.42 -32.86
C LEU A 226 -8.86 -16.41 -31.71
N TYR A 227 -8.58 -15.14 -32.00
CA TYR A 227 -8.48 -14.11 -30.98
C TYR A 227 -9.75 -14.01 -30.10
N ALA A 228 -9.55 -14.09 -28.79
CA ALA A 228 -10.58 -14.20 -27.77
C ALA A 228 -11.59 -13.04 -27.79
N PHE A 229 -11.12 -11.83 -28.10
CA PHE A 229 -11.93 -10.61 -28.10
C PHE A 229 -12.27 -10.10 -29.51
N ALA A 230 -12.21 -10.97 -30.53
CA ALA A 230 -12.56 -10.59 -31.89
C ALA A 230 -14.05 -10.22 -32.04
N ASN A 231 -14.92 -11.01 -31.39
CA ASN A 231 -16.38 -10.88 -31.49
C ASN A 231 -17.05 -10.48 -30.16
N THR A 232 -16.26 -10.19 -29.12
CA THR A 232 -16.75 -9.83 -27.79
C THR A 232 -15.79 -8.85 -27.13
N SER A 233 -16.25 -8.05 -26.18
CA SER A 233 -15.39 -7.21 -25.35
C SER A 233 -15.11 -7.90 -24.01
N LEU A 234 -14.02 -7.53 -23.34
CA LEU A 234 -13.80 -8.00 -21.97
C LEU A 234 -14.93 -7.55 -21.04
N GLU A 235 -15.49 -6.35 -21.24
CA GLU A 235 -16.68 -5.87 -20.52
C GLU A 235 -17.85 -6.87 -20.60
N ALA A 236 -18.20 -7.35 -21.80
CA ALA A 236 -19.28 -8.32 -21.98
C ALA A 236 -18.96 -9.66 -21.29
N VAL A 237 -17.69 -10.08 -21.31
CA VAL A 237 -17.23 -11.29 -20.61
C VAL A 237 -17.36 -11.12 -19.09
N LEU A 238 -17.02 -9.94 -18.55
CA LEU A 238 -17.17 -9.63 -17.13
C LEU A 238 -18.65 -9.63 -16.70
N GLN A 239 -19.55 -9.16 -17.56
CA GLN A 239 -21.01 -9.22 -17.33
C GLN A 239 -21.52 -10.65 -17.29
N LEU A 240 -21.09 -11.47 -18.25
CA LEU A 240 -21.50 -12.87 -18.34
C LEU A 240 -20.97 -13.72 -17.18
N ASN A 241 -19.81 -13.38 -16.62
CA ASN A 241 -19.27 -14.03 -15.44
C ASN A 241 -19.83 -13.48 -14.10
N GLY A 242 -20.65 -12.41 -14.16
CA GLY A 242 -21.17 -11.76 -12.94
C GLY A 242 -20.13 -10.98 -12.13
N THR A 243 -18.92 -10.74 -12.68
CA THR A 243 -17.97 -9.79 -12.08
C THR A 243 -18.48 -8.35 -12.21
N LEU A 244 -19.07 -8.04 -13.36
CA LEU A 244 -19.80 -6.82 -13.62
C LEU A 244 -21.30 -7.18 -13.68
N PRO A 245 -22.22 -6.37 -13.13
CA PRO A 245 -23.64 -6.66 -13.23
C PRO A 245 -24.11 -6.56 -14.70
N PRO A 246 -25.07 -7.41 -15.14
CA PRO A 246 -25.53 -7.43 -16.52
C PRO A 246 -26.20 -6.11 -16.93
N ALA A 247 -26.93 -5.48 -16.01
CA ALA A 247 -27.35 -4.09 -16.13
C ALA A 247 -26.37 -3.22 -15.35
N LEU A 248 -25.65 -2.35 -16.05
CA LEU A 248 -24.78 -1.37 -15.40
C LEU A 248 -25.63 -0.43 -14.56
N SER A 249 -25.21 -0.21 -13.32
CA SER A 249 -25.78 0.82 -12.48
C SER A 249 -25.50 2.21 -13.07
N GLN A 250 -26.25 3.24 -12.68
CA GLN A 250 -26.06 4.59 -13.19
C GLN A 250 -24.65 5.12 -12.94
N ILE A 251 -24.05 4.85 -11.76
CA ILE A 251 -22.65 5.19 -11.47
C ILE A 251 -21.70 4.55 -12.50
N HIS A 252 -21.84 3.24 -12.72
CA HIS A 252 -20.99 2.52 -13.68
C HIS A 252 -21.18 3.04 -15.10
N GLN A 253 -22.41 3.35 -15.52
CA GLN A 253 -22.67 3.95 -16.84
C GLN A 253 -21.99 5.31 -17.00
N ARG A 254 -22.06 6.19 -15.98
CA ARG A 254 -21.40 7.49 -16.00
C ARG A 254 -19.89 7.37 -16.01
N PHE A 255 -19.33 6.51 -15.17
CA PHE A 255 -17.89 6.29 -15.14
C PHE A 255 -17.37 5.71 -16.46
N ARG A 256 -18.10 4.74 -17.04
CA ARG A 256 -17.81 4.16 -18.35
C ARG A 256 -17.78 5.20 -19.46
N HIS A 257 -18.71 6.16 -19.43
CA HIS A 257 -18.77 7.24 -20.42
C HIS A 257 -17.57 8.19 -20.32
N VAL A 258 -17.09 8.47 -19.10
CA VAL A 258 -15.99 9.43 -18.86
C VAL A 258 -14.61 8.81 -19.05
N ILE A 259 -14.42 7.55 -18.64
CA ILE A 259 -13.11 6.89 -18.63
C ILE A 259 -12.96 5.89 -19.77
N GLY A 260 -13.96 5.04 -19.99
CA GLY A 260 -13.92 4.01 -21.03
C GLY A 260 -14.60 2.70 -20.59
N PRO A 261 -14.62 1.69 -21.46
CA PRO A 261 -15.24 0.39 -21.17
C PRO A 261 -14.54 -0.35 -20.03
N PHE A 262 -15.33 -0.98 -19.16
CA PHE A 262 -14.83 -1.85 -18.10
C PHE A 262 -14.03 -3.04 -18.67
N GLY A 263 -13.11 -3.58 -17.89
CA GLY A 263 -12.13 -4.56 -18.36
C GLY A 263 -10.94 -3.95 -19.10
N SER A 264 -11.00 -2.72 -19.61
CA SER A 264 -9.88 -2.08 -20.34
C SER A 264 -9.39 -0.79 -19.63
N ILE A 265 -9.62 -0.68 -18.32
CA ILE A 265 -9.22 0.48 -17.51
C ILE A 265 -8.01 0.09 -16.67
N ASP A 266 -6.88 0.75 -16.91
CA ASP A 266 -5.66 0.57 -16.15
C ASP A 266 -5.70 1.42 -14.87
N MET A 267 -5.25 0.86 -13.75
CA MET A 267 -5.14 1.58 -12.47
C MET A 267 -3.68 1.69 -12.05
N HIS A 268 -3.16 2.91 -11.88
CA HIS A 268 -1.77 3.15 -11.49
C HIS A 268 -1.66 4.03 -10.25
N PHE A 269 -0.83 3.63 -9.30
CA PHE A 269 -0.55 4.42 -8.11
C PHE A 269 0.23 5.70 -8.48
N ILE A 270 -0.18 6.83 -7.91
CA ILE A 270 0.55 8.09 -8.02
C ILE A 270 1.24 8.38 -6.69
N ALA A 271 2.57 8.45 -6.71
CA ALA A 271 3.35 8.84 -5.55
C ALA A 271 3.06 10.28 -5.14
N CYS A 272 2.89 10.52 -3.83
CA CYS A 272 2.80 11.88 -3.32
C CYS A 272 4.08 12.66 -3.67
N PRO A 273 3.98 13.87 -4.25
CA PRO A 273 5.14 14.66 -4.64
C PRO A 273 6.12 14.89 -3.48
N LYS A 274 7.41 14.76 -3.77
CA LYS A 274 8.48 14.95 -2.76
C LYS A 274 8.41 16.34 -2.11
N ALA A 275 8.06 17.38 -2.87
CA ALA A 275 7.91 18.74 -2.36
C ALA A 275 6.81 18.84 -1.28
N ALA A 276 5.66 18.19 -1.49
CA ALA A 276 4.57 18.17 -0.52
C ALA A 276 4.94 17.38 0.74
N LYS A 277 5.53 16.17 0.59
CA LYS A 277 6.05 15.40 1.73
C LYS A 277 7.09 16.20 2.53
N HIS A 278 7.99 16.89 1.84
CA HIS A 278 9.03 17.71 2.46
C HIS A 278 8.41 18.91 3.22
N ALA A 279 7.45 19.61 2.64
CA ALA A 279 6.78 20.74 3.29
C ALA A 279 6.08 20.31 4.59
N VAL A 280 5.30 19.24 4.56
CA VAL A 280 4.62 18.70 5.75
C VAL A 280 5.64 18.27 6.82
N ALA A 281 6.71 17.59 6.42
CA ALA A 281 7.75 17.14 7.35
C ALA A 281 8.46 18.32 8.05
N ILE A 282 8.81 19.38 7.31
CA ILE A 282 9.41 20.59 7.88
C ILE A 282 8.45 21.28 8.84
N ILE A 283 7.18 21.45 8.46
CA ILE A 283 6.18 22.06 9.35
C ILE A 283 6.01 21.24 10.63
N PHE A 284 5.99 19.91 10.55
CA PHE A 284 5.91 19.05 11.72
C PHE A 284 7.15 19.15 12.61
N ASP A 285 8.35 19.19 12.03
CA ASP A 285 9.60 19.36 12.78
C ASP A 285 9.61 20.71 13.52
N MET A 286 9.26 21.79 12.82
CA MET A 286 9.17 23.12 13.41
C MET A 286 8.17 23.18 14.56
N LEU A 287 6.95 22.65 14.34
CA LEU A 287 5.93 22.58 15.39
C LEU A 287 6.46 21.80 16.60
N ASN A 288 7.12 20.66 16.39
CA ASN A 288 7.70 19.89 17.49
C ASN A 288 8.81 20.65 18.24
N ARG A 289 9.65 21.41 17.54
CA ARG A 289 10.68 22.26 18.16
C ARG A 289 10.05 23.32 19.05
N VAL A 290 9.07 24.07 18.53
CA VAL A 290 8.36 25.11 19.29
C VAL A 290 7.68 24.54 20.53
N LEU A 291 6.98 23.41 20.38
CA LEU A 291 6.32 22.73 21.51
C LEU A 291 7.31 22.13 22.52
N GLY A 292 8.54 21.85 22.10
CA GLY A 292 9.61 21.33 22.95
C GLY A 292 10.34 22.42 23.74
N THR A 293 10.44 23.63 23.20
CA THR A 293 11.22 24.73 23.79
C THR A 293 10.37 25.79 24.50
N ASN A 294 9.10 25.95 24.13
CA ASN A 294 8.22 26.99 24.68
C ASN A 294 7.00 26.38 25.40
N HIS A 295 6.93 26.62 26.72
CA HIS A 295 5.84 26.11 27.56
C HIS A 295 4.48 26.75 27.26
N ASP A 296 4.44 28.04 26.95
CA ASP A 296 3.20 28.75 26.60
C ASP A 296 2.67 28.25 25.26
N ALA A 297 3.54 28.09 24.26
CA ALA A 297 3.17 27.49 22.98
C ALA A 297 2.60 26.09 23.15
N LYS A 298 3.21 25.27 24.02
CA LYS A 298 2.70 23.93 24.33
C LYS A 298 1.30 23.98 24.94
N ARG A 299 1.08 24.83 25.95
CA ARG A 299 -0.24 25.02 26.58
C ARG A 299 -1.28 25.44 25.55
N ASP A 300 -0.98 26.49 24.78
CA ASP A 300 -1.93 27.09 23.85
C ASP A 300 -2.27 26.14 22.70
N PHE A 301 -1.29 25.37 22.21
CA PHE A 301 -1.52 24.32 21.22
C PHE A 301 -2.51 23.25 21.70
N TYR A 302 -2.37 22.76 22.95
CA TYR A 302 -3.28 21.76 23.50
C TYR A 302 -4.66 22.35 23.85
N ASN A 303 -4.75 23.66 24.07
CA ASN A 303 -6.01 24.37 24.26
C ASN A 303 -6.80 24.59 22.96
N ILE A 304 -6.18 24.44 21.78
CA ILE A 304 -6.92 24.43 20.51
C ILE A 304 -8.01 23.36 20.59
N THR A 305 -9.24 23.75 20.23
CA THR A 305 -10.44 22.94 20.21
C THR A 305 -10.21 21.69 19.36
N ASP A 306 -10.63 20.54 19.90
CA ASP A 306 -10.34 19.24 19.29
C ASP A 306 -11.15 19.04 17.98
N PRO A 307 -10.48 18.87 16.82
CA PRO A 307 -11.15 18.71 15.53
C PRO A 307 -11.64 17.28 15.27
N SER A 308 -11.36 16.33 16.18
CA SER A 308 -11.63 14.89 16.02
C SER A 308 -13.09 14.56 15.67
N SER A 309 -14.02 15.40 16.11
CA SER A 309 -15.43 15.36 15.76
C SER A 309 -15.83 16.72 15.20
N GLY A 310 -16.53 16.74 14.07
CA GLY A 310 -17.07 17.98 13.50
C GLY A 310 -16.29 18.53 12.30
N ILE A 311 -15.67 17.67 11.50
CA ILE A 311 -15.14 18.01 10.19
C ILE A 311 -15.81 17.09 9.16
N THR A 312 -16.78 17.66 8.43
CA THR A 312 -17.48 17.01 7.30
C THR A 312 -17.60 18.01 6.15
N PRO A 313 -16.47 18.46 5.58
CA PRO A 313 -16.48 19.56 4.65
C PRO A 313 -16.89 19.09 3.25
N ALA A 314 -17.51 19.96 2.48
CA ALA A 314 -17.77 19.77 1.05
C ALA A 314 -17.41 21.06 0.28
N PRO A 315 -16.83 20.96 -0.94
CA PRO A 315 -16.53 22.12 -1.74
C PRO A 315 -17.78 22.96 -2.04
N LYS A 316 -17.62 24.29 -2.07
CA LYS A 316 -18.68 25.26 -2.39
C LYS A 316 -19.37 24.94 -3.71
N ALA A 317 -18.58 24.57 -4.71
CA ALA A 317 -19.07 24.11 -6.01
C ALA A 317 -20.14 23.02 -5.92
N TRP A 318 -20.07 22.18 -4.88
CA TRP A 318 -21.01 21.09 -4.66
C TRP A 318 -22.15 21.50 -3.74
N THR A 319 -21.88 22.29 -2.69
CA THR A 319 -22.93 22.78 -1.78
C THR A 319 -23.83 23.83 -2.42
N ASP A 320 -23.36 24.59 -3.40
CA ASP A 320 -24.18 25.53 -4.19
C ASP A 320 -25.19 24.78 -5.09
N VAL A 321 -24.82 23.61 -5.62
CA VAL A 321 -25.74 22.71 -6.33
C VAL A 321 -26.62 21.93 -5.34
N ASN A 322 -26.06 21.61 -4.18
CA ASN A 322 -26.70 20.93 -3.05
C ASN A 322 -27.29 19.55 -3.38
N PHE A 323 -26.69 18.84 -4.34
CA PHE A 323 -27.12 17.50 -4.75
C PHE A 323 -27.08 16.48 -3.60
N VAL A 324 -27.81 15.38 -3.77
CA VAL A 324 -27.80 14.23 -2.86
C VAL A 324 -26.78 13.22 -3.39
N PRO A 325 -25.66 12.97 -2.70
CA PRO A 325 -24.72 11.95 -3.10
C PRO A 325 -25.37 10.57 -2.99
N VAL A 326 -25.11 9.71 -3.98
CA VAL A 326 -25.56 8.30 -4.01
C VAL A 326 -24.38 7.31 -4.12
N GLY A 327 -23.15 7.82 -4.18
CA GLY A 327 -21.93 7.02 -4.14
C GLY A 327 -20.67 7.87 -4.33
N GLY A 328 -19.52 7.39 -3.84
CA GLY A 328 -18.23 8.10 -3.96
C GLY A 328 -17.13 7.26 -4.60
N SER A 329 -17.43 6.02 -4.99
CA SER A 329 -16.48 5.08 -5.57
C SER A 329 -17.03 4.51 -6.88
N PRO A 330 -16.26 4.51 -7.99
CA PRO A 330 -16.67 3.92 -9.24
C PRO A 330 -16.61 2.38 -9.21
N PHE A 331 -16.16 1.79 -8.10
CA PHE A 331 -16.19 0.34 -7.88
C PHE A 331 -17.56 -0.19 -7.48
N CYS A 332 -18.47 0.69 -7.06
CA CYS A 332 -19.73 0.31 -6.43
C CYS A 332 -20.92 0.91 -7.18
N ALA A 333 -22.04 0.20 -7.14
CA ALA A 333 -23.31 0.74 -7.62
C ALA A 333 -23.82 1.85 -6.70
N GLU A 334 -24.68 2.71 -7.24
CA GLU A 334 -25.40 3.72 -6.46
C GLU A 334 -26.27 3.09 -5.38
N VAL A 335 -26.38 3.79 -4.26
CA VAL A 335 -27.39 3.51 -3.23
C VAL A 335 -28.72 4.21 -3.58
N PRO A 336 -29.85 3.76 -3.01
CA PRO A 336 -31.13 4.43 -3.24
C PRO A 336 -31.11 5.91 -2.81
N PHE A 337 -31.64 6.80 -3.65
CA PHE A 337 -31.78 8.24 -3.38
C PHE A 337 -32.61 8.54 -2.12
N ALA A 338 -33.66 7.76 -1.88
CA ALA A 338 -34.58 7.99 -0.78
C ALA A 338 -33.87 7.84 0.58
N GLY A 339 -34.03 8.85 1.45
CA GLY A 339 -33.48 8.86 2.80
C GLY A 339 -32.01 9.27 2.89
N GLN A 340 -31.38 9.70 1.79
CA GLN A 340 -30.03 10.25 1.81
C GLN A 340 -30.03 11.75 2.14
N GLY A 341 -28.95 12.19 2.78
CA GLY A 341 -28.70 13.60 3.07
C GLY A 341 -28.06 14.32 1.89
N SER A 342 -28.17 15.65 1.85
CA SER A 342 -27.46 16.46 0.84
C SER A 342 -25.95 16.42 1.06
N ILE A 343 -25.16 16.70 0.01
CA ILE A 343 -23.70 16.87 0.05
C ILE A 343 -23.24 17.92 1.06
N ALA A 344 -24.11 18.88 1.44
CA ALA A 344 -23.83 19.82 2.53
C ALA A 344 -23.63 19.15 3.90
N MET A 345 -24.09 17.89 4.07
CA MET A 345 -23.82 17.10 5.27
C MET A 345 -22.40 16.49 5.30
N GLY A 346 -21.68 16.52 4.17
CA GLY A 346 -20.35 15.97 4.00
C GLY A 346 -20.20 15.18 2.69
N MET A 347 -18.98 14.78 2.37
CA MET A 347 -18.71 13.91 1.22
C MET A 347 -18.85 12.43 1.59
N VAL A 348 -19.29 11.61 0.65
CA VAL A 348 -19.36 10.15 0.82
C VAL A 348 -18.04 9.48 0.47
N SER A 349 -17.86 8.26 0.96
CA SER A 349 -16.58 7.57 0.95
C SER A 349 -16.01 7.36 -0.45
N PHE A 350 -14.73 7.68 -0.59
CA PHE A 350 -13.96 7.57 -1.84
C PHE A 350 -13.63 6.10 -2.19
N PRO A 351 -13.02 5.83 -3.36
CA PRO A 351 -12.55 4.48 -3.69
C PRO A 351 -11.57 3.99 -2.63
N SER A 352 -11.72 2.76 -2.16
CA SER A 352 -10.95 2.24 -1.02
C SER A 352 -10.21 0.95 -1.37
N TRP A 353 -9.01 0.80 -0.82
CA TRP A 353 -8.30 -0.47 -0.82
C TRP A 353 -8.92 -1.47 0.19
N GLU A 354 -9.46 -0.99 1.30
CA GLU A 354 -9.97 -1.86 2.37
C GLU A 354 -11.47 -2.09 2.31
N ALA A 355 -12.25 -1.04 2.01
CA ALA A 355 -13.70 -1.06 2.10
C ALA A 355 -14.35 -1.83 0.95
N GLN A 356 -15.39 -2.60 1.29
CA GLN A 356 -16.26 -3.27 0.33
C GLN A 356 -17.45 -2.37 -0.01
N CYS A 357 -18.08 -2.61 -1.16
CA CYS A 357 -19.32 -1.95 -1.52
C CYS A 357 -20.42 -2.23 -0.50
N LYS A 358 -21.21 -1.20 -0.20
CA LYS A 358 -22.30 -1.24 0.78
C LYS A 358 -23.60 -0.79 0.10
N THR A 359 -24.73 -1.22 0.64
CA THR A 359 -26.07 -0.82 0.19
C THR A 359 -26.56 0.48 0.82
N PHE A 360 -25.71 1.14 1.61
CA PHE A 360 -25.97 2.39 2.30
C PHE A 360 -24.74 3.29 2.22
N ILE A 361 -24.96 4.60 2.35
CA ILE A 361 -23.87 5.59 2.31
C ILE A 361 -23.01 5.49 3.55
N THR A 362 -21.71 5.56 3.33
CA THR A 362 -20.74 5.91 4.36
C THR A 362 -20.09 7.23 4.05
N TRP A 363 -20.04 8.13 5.03
CA TRP A 363 -19.31 9.39 4.92
C TRP A 363 -17.81 9.13 4.84
N THR A 364 -17.08 9.99 4.11
CA THR A 364 -15.62 9.93 4.09
C THR A 364 -15.06 10.20 5.49
N LEU A 365 -14.02 9.46 5.87
CA LEU A 365 -13.38 9.64 7.17
C LEU A 365 -12.14 10.50 7.00
N ILE A 366 -11.99 11.56 7.77
CA ILE A 366 -10.71 12.22 8.01
C ILE A 366 -10.32 11.91 9.47
N ALA A 367 -9.05 11.72 9.76
CA ALA A 367 -8.54 11.62 11.12
C ALA A 367 -7.82 12.93 11.52
N PRO A 368 -8.54 14.05 11.68
CA PRO A 368 -7.92 15.34 11.89
C PRO A 368 -7.23 15.39 13.25
N THR A 369 -6.08 16.06 13.28
CA THR A 369 -5.33 16.35 14.51
C THR A 369 -5.05 17.83 14.59
N ARG A 370 -4.71 18.34 15.78
CA ARG A 370 -4.25 19.74 15.94
C ARG A 370 -3.03 20.05 15.06
N ARG A 371 -2.17 19.06 14.78
CA ARG A 371 -1.07 19.20 13.82
C ARG A 371 -1.59 19.44 12.41
N TYR A 372 -2.64 18.74 11.99
CA TYR A 372 -3.25 18.94 10.69
C TYR A 372 -3.87 20.35 10.58
N LEU A 373 -4.48 20.86 11.66
CA LEU A 373 -4.99 22.24 11.69
C LEU A 373 -3.86 23.24 11.41
N VAL A 374 -2.79 23.20 12.21
CA VAL A 374 -1.63 24.12 12.06
C VAL A 374 -1.04 24.04 10.65
N THR A 375 -0.79 22.81 10.16
CA THR A 375 -0.21 22.60 8.83
C THR A 375 -1.14 23.06 7.71
N SER A 376 -2.45 22.86 7.85
CA SER A 376 -3.43 23.30 6.84
C SER A 376 -3.60 24.82 6.85
N VAL A 377 -3.56 25.48 8.01
CA VAL A 377 -3.56 26.96 8.09
C VAL A 377 -2.36 27.55 7.35
N LEU A 378 -1.17 26.99 7.58
CA LEU A 378 0.05 27.41 6.88
C LEU A 378 -0.09 27.15 5.37
N LEU A 379 -0.29 25.91 4.94
CA LEU A 379 -0.23 25.54 3.51
C LEU A 379 -1.40 26.10 2.66
N SER A 380 -2.55 26.38 3.26
CA SER A 380 -3.68 26.99 2.53
C SER A 380 -3.52 28.49 2.32
N ASN A 381 -2.53 29.12 2.96
CA ASN A 381 -2.40 30.58 3.05
C ASN A 381 -3.73 31.22 3.45
N LEU A 382 -4.23 30.82 4.62
CA LEU A 382 -5.57 31.14 5.08
C LEU A 382 -5.81 32.66 5.12
N THR A 383 -6.84 33.14 4.42
CA THR A 383 -7.19 34.57 4.36
C THR A 383 -8.50 34.92 5.08
N ASP A 384 -9.51 34.04 5.03
CA ASP A 384 -10.84 34.29 5.59
C ASP A 384 -11.41 33.04 6.28
N VAL A 385 -11.48 33.08 7.62
CA VAL A 385 -11.98 31.98 8.45
C VAL A 385 -13.47 31.70 8.20
N ALA A 386 -14.28 32.73 7.97
CA ALA A 386 -15.73 32.57 7.81
C ALA A 386 -16.06 31.83 6.51
N ARG A 387 -15.39 32.18 5.41
CA ARG A 387 -15.58 31.51 4.11
C ARG A 387 -15.12 30.06 4.13
N ILE A 388 -14.00 29.77 4.79
CA ILE A 388 -13.53 28.40 4.97
C ILE A 388 -14.53 27.61 5.80
N CYS A 389 -14.95 28.12 6.95
CA CYS A 389 -15.85 27.37 7.81
C CYS A 389 -17.27 27.22 7.25
N ALA A 390 -17.68 28.06 6.29
CA ALA A 390 -18.90 27.85 5.51
C ALA A 390 -18.87 26.55 4.68
N GLN A 391 -17.69 26.00 4.37
CA GLN A 391 -17.55 24.70 3.68
C GLN A 391 -17.83 23.50 4.59
N ASN A 392 -17.90 23.71 5.91
CA ASN A 392 -18.16 22.67 6.92
C ASN A 392 -19.53 22.91 7.56
N VAL A 393 -20.57 22.93 6.72
CA VAL A 393 -21.92 23.43 7.04
C VAL A 393 -22.48 22.86 8.35
N GLN A 394 -22.38 21.55 8.59
CA GLN A 394 -22.90 20.94 9.82
C GLN A 394 -22.24 21.44 11.11
N TYR A 395 -20.96 21.84 11.03
CA TYR A 395 -20.13 22.13 12.18
C TYR A 395 -19.45 23.50 12.03
N GLN A 396 -20.13 24.45 11.38
CA GLN A 396 -19.57 25.76 11.05
C GLN A 396 -19.06 26.50 12.29
N ALA A 397 -19.84 26.54 13.37
CA ALA A 397 -19.43 27.20 14.62
C ALA A 397 -18.18 26.57 15.22
N LYS A 398 -18.15 25.23 15.34
CA LYS A 398 -16.99 24.49 15.85
C LYS A 398 -15.76 24.68 14.97
N CYS A 399 -15.96 24.78 13.65
CA CYS A 399 -14.89 25.14 12.72
C CYS A 399 -14.33 26.53 13.01
N THR A 400 -15.20 27.52 13.18
CA THR A 400 -14.76 28.89 13.47
C THR A 400 -13.92 28.92 14.75
N ASP A 401 -14.31 28.16 15.78
CA ASP A 401 -13.54 28.06 17.03
C ASP A 401 -12.13 27.49 16.78
N PHE A 402 -12.01 26.25 16.26
CA PHE A 402 -10.70 25.63 16.11
C PHE A 402 -9.82 26.32 15.06
N VAL A 403 -10.40 26.93 14.01
CA VAL A 403 -9.63 27.66 12.99
C VAL A 403 -9.11 28.98 13.56
N ASN A 404 -9.94 29.76 14.27
CA ASN A 404 -9.49 31.02 14.89
C ASN A 404 -8.39 30.77 15.93
N GLU A 405 -8.56 29.77 16.79
CA GLU A 405 -7.56 29.38 17.78
C GLU A 405 -6.25 28.94 17.11
N THR A 406 -6.34 28.18 16.01
CA THR A 406 -5.16 27.75 15.25
C THR A 406 -4.47 28.93 14.56
N VAL A 407 -5.22 29.85 13.96
CA VAL A 407 -4.66 31.06 13.33
C VAL A 407 -3.95 31.91 14.38
N SER A 408 -4.55 32.11 15.56
CA SER A 408 -3.92 32.82 16.68
C SER A 408 -2.65 32.13 17.15
N PHE A 409 -2.63 30.80 17.20
CA PHE A 409 -1.43 30.03 17.55
C PHE A 409 -0.32 30.23 16.52
N VAL A 410 -0.64 30.07 15.23
CA VAL A 410 0.31 30.27 14.12
C VAL A 410 0.86 31.69 14.12
N SER A 411 0.01 32.70 14.30
CA SER A 411 0.40 34.12 14.33
C SER A 411 1.17 34.54 15.59
N THR A 412 1.22 33.70 16.62
CA THR A 412 1.96 34.01 17.85
C THR A 412 3.31 33.30 17.88
N TYR A 413 3.35 32.05 17.42
CA TYR A 413 4.50 31.16 17.64
C TYR A 413 5.23 30.73 16.37
N LEU A 414 4.69 31.01 15.17
CA LEU A 414 5.24 30.55 13.89
C LEU A 414 5.47 31.67 12.84
N VAL A 415 5.34 32.95 13.22
CA VAL A 415 5.38 34.10 12.29
C VAL A 415 6.75 34.36 11.66
N ASP A 416 7.84 34.12 12.38
CA ASP A 416 9.19 34.47 11.92
C ASP A 416 9.80 33.48 10.91
N LEU A 417 9.02 32.48 10.48
CA LEU A 417 9.49 31.39 9.64
C LEU A 417 8.98 31.58 8.21
N VAL A 418 9.80 32.20 7.35
CA VAL A 418 9.50 32.37 5.93
C VAL A 418 9.49 31.00 5.24
N LEU A 419 8.30 30.42 5.07
CA LEU A 419 8.06 29.14 4.37
C LEU A 419 7.39 29.30 3.01
N LEU A 420 7.25 30.53 2.52
CA LEU A 420 6.47 30.83 1.31
C LEU A 420 6.92 30.00 0.10
N ASP A 421 8.23 29.95 -0.18
CA ASP A 421 8.78 29.16 -1.29
C ASP A 421 8.47 27.66 -1.15
N LEU A 422 8.53 27.13 0.08
CA LEU A 422 8.26 25.72 0.35
C LEU A 422 6.78 25.39 0.14
N MET A 423 5.89 26.29 0.59
CA MET A 423 4.44 26.17 0.46
C MET A 423 4.01 26.29 -1.00
N GLU A 424 4.59 27.22 -1.75
CA GLU A 424 4.33 27.41 -3.18
C GLU A 424 4.81 26.20 -3.99
N ALA A 425 6.01 25.70 -3.73
CA ALA A 425 6.54 24.50 -4.36
C ALA A 425 5.67 23.27 -4.08
N ALA A 426 5.20 23.10 -2.84
CA ALA A 426 4.28 22.01 -2.47
C ALA A 426 2.94 22.13 -3.20
N THR A 427 2.32 23.32 -3.20
CA THR A 427 1.04 23.59 -3.87
C THR A 427 1.14 23.33 -5.38
N THR A 428 2.18 23.85 -6.03
CA THR A 428 2.42 23.66 -7.46
C THR A 428 2.64 22.18 -7.80
N ALA A 429 3.42 21.47 -6.97
CA ALA A 429 3.64 20.04 -7.17
C ALA A 429 2.35 19.21 -7.06
N ILE A 430 1.44 19.56 -6.13
CA ILE A 430 0.13 18.91 -6.01
C ILE A 430 -0.77 19.24 -7.21
N ARG A 431 -0.83 20.50 -7.66
CA ARG A 431 -1.61 20.86 -8.85
C ARG A 431 -1.16 20.09 -10.09
N ASN A 432 0.16 19.89 -10.25
CA ASN A 432 0.72 19.13 -11.37
C ASN A 432 0.30 17.65 -11.41
N THR A 433 -0.08 17.04 -10.28
CA THR A 433 -0.60 15.65 -10.27
C THR A 433 -2.05 15.57 -10.73
N ARG A 434 -2.78 16.70 -10.77
CA ARG A 434 -4.19 16.80 -11.18
C ARG A 434 -5.10 15.85 -10.40
N VAL A 435 -4.84 15.72 -9.10
CA VAL A 435 -5.67 14.91 -8.19
C VAL A 435 -7.06 15.50 -8.06
N GLU A 436 -8.05 14.62 -8.07
CA GLU A 436 -9.46 14.96 -7.99
C GLU A 436 -10.13 14.21 -6.83
N MET A 437 -11.06 14.90 -6.18
CA MET A 437 -12.10 14.29 -5.36
C MET A 437 -13.35 14.14 -6.23
N ILE A 438 -14.04 13.01 -6.11
CA ILE A 438 -15.25 12.74 -6.91
C ILE A 438 -16.42 12.34 -6.04
N GLN A 439 -17.62 12.66 -6.50
CA GLN A 439 -18.89 12.21 -5.94
C GLN A 439 -19.86 11.91 -7.09
N PHE A 440 -20.72 10.93 -6.91
CA PHE A 440 -21.85 10.66 -7.78
C PHE A 440 -23.13 11.08 -7.05
N GLY A 441 -23.97 11.87 -7.69
CA GLY A 441 -25.14 12.45 -7.04
C GLY A 441 -26.27 12.80 -7.98
N GLN A 442 -27.44 13.05 -7.38
CA GLN A 442 -28.68 13.43 -8.06
C GLN A 442 -29.29 14.65 -7.36
N THR A 443 -29.92 15.54 -8.13
CA THR A 443 -30.64 16.71 -7.57
C THR A 443 -32.06 16.37 -7.14
N SER A 444 -32.69 15.42 -7.83
CA SER A 444 -34.00 14.85 -7.52
C SER A 444 -33.98 13.33 -7.72
N ALA A 445 -34.98 12.62 -7.19
CA ALA A 445 -35.10 11.16 -7.32
C ALA A 445 -35.23 10.70 -8.78
N ASP A 446 -35.82 11.54 -9.64
CA ASP A 446 -36.03 11.26 -11.06
C ASP A 446 -34.87 11.73 -11.96
N ASP A 447 -33.94 12.53 -11.41
CA ASP A 447 -32.81 13.04 -12.17
C ASP A 447 -31.76 11.94 -12.37
N PRO A 448 -31.05 11.92 -13.49
CA PRO A 448 -29.96 10.96 -13.67
C PRO A 448 -28.84 11.21 -12.67
N VAL A 449 -28.11 10.14 -12.31
CA VAL A 449 -26.86 10.29 -11.55
C VAL A 449 -25.84 11.06 -12.39
N GLU A 450 -25.21 12.08 -11.81
CA GLU A 450 -24.13 12.87 -12.39
C GLU A 450 -22.82 12.68 -11.63
N LEU A 451 -21.69 12.91 -12.31
CA LEU A 451 -20.35 12.85 -11.73
C LEU A 451 -19.86 14.27 -11.41
N TYR A 452 -19.77 14.56 -10.11
CA TYR A 452 -19.21 15.79 -9.58
C TYR A 452 -17.72 15.61 -9.31
N ARG A 453 -16.91 16.54 -9.81
CA ARG A 453 -15.44 16.50 -9.72
C ARG A 453 -14.93 17.77 -9.07
N TYR A 454 -13.93 17.65 -8.23
CA TYR A 454 -13.24 18.78 -7.62
C TYR A 454 -11.73 18.54 -7.74
N ARG A 455 -11.05 19.39 -8.51
CA ARG A 455 -9.59 19.35 -8.62
C ARG A 455 -8.98 19.95 -7.36
N VAL A 456 -8.15 19.15 -6.70
CA VAL A 456 -7.61 19.50 -5.39
C VAL A 456 -6.68 20.72 -5.53
N LEU A 457 -6.95 21.75 -4.71
CA LEU A 457 -6.28 23.07 -4.75
C LEU A 457 -6.51 23.90 -6.02
N GLU A 458 -7.48 23.52 -6.86
CA GLU A 458 -7.94 24.29 -8.02
C GLU A 458 -9.43 24.58 -7.83
N ASP A 459 -9.73 25.73 -7.21
CA ASP A 459 -11.11 26.20 -7.10
C ASP A 459 -11.50 26.96 -8.39
N PRO A 460 -12.44 26.42 -9.21
CA PRO A 460 -12.85 27.07 -10.45
C PRO A 460 -13.56 28.41 -10.22
N PHE A 461 -14.03 28.68 -8.99
CA PHE A 461 -14.70 29.93 -8.63
C PHE A 461 -13.76 30.97 -8.01
N GLY A 462 -12.45 30.67 -7.96
CA GLY A 462 -11.40 31.62 -7.61
C GLY A 462 -11.27 31.96 -6.11
N GLY A 463 -12.02 31.29 -5.23
CA GLY A 463 -12.07 31.62 -3.80
C GLY A 463 -11.03 30.92 -2.92
N ASN A 464 -10.42 29.82 -3.39
CA ASN A 464 -9.52 28.96 -2.60
C ASN A 464 -10.13 28.50 -1.26
N GLU A 465 -11.46 28.57 -1.12
CA GLU A 465 -12.17 28.45 0.17
C GLU A 465 -12.10 27.04 0.74
N PHE A 466 -11.95 26.05 -0.14
CA PHE A 466 -11.81 24.64 0.24
C PHE A 466 -10.36 24.17 0.39
N ALA A 467 -9.36 25.07 0.21
CA ALA A 467 -7.95 24.67 0.26
C ALA A 467 -7.51 24.20 1.65
N PHE A 468 -8.04 24.81 2.71
CA PHE A 468 -7.77 24.37 4.08
C PHE A 468 -8.16 22.90 4.30
N PHE A 469 -9.38 22.52 3.91
CA PHE A 469 -9.83 21.12 4.01
C PHE A 469 -9.11 20.22 3.02
N SER A 470 -8.83 20.70 1.80
CA SER A 470 -8.01 19.98 0.82
C SER A 470 -6.66 19.57 1.42
N TRP A 471 -5.99 20.48 2.13
CA TRP A 471 -4.71 20.18 2.78
C TRP A 471 -4.83 19.12 3.88
N MET A 472 -5.95 19.00 4.58
CA MET A 472 -6.16 17.89 5.52
C MET A 472 -6.10 16.52 4.82
N TYR A 473 -6.81 16.38 3.70
CA TYR A 473 -6.77 15.18 2.86
C TYR A 473 -5.37 14.93 2.27
N LEU A 474 -4.68 15.99 1.85
CA LEU A 474 -3.33 15.90 1.29
C LEU A 474 -2.28 15.55 2.34
N ILE A 475 -2.41 16.02 3.58
CA ILE A 475 -1.53 15.63 4.69
C ILE A 475 -1.64 14.12 4.91
N GLU A 476 -2.85 13.56 4.90
CA GLU A 476 -3.03 12.09 4.97
C GLU A 476 -2.35 11.36 3.81
N TRP A 477 -2.38 11.92 2.59
CA TRP A 477 -1.61 11.38 1.46
C TRP A 477 -0.09 11.49 1.67
N THR A 478 0.41 12.60 2.23
CA THR A 478 1.85 12.74 2.53
C THR A 478 2.33 11.72 3.57
N LEU A 479 1.44 11.34 4.50
CA LEU A 479 1.68 10.36 5.56
C LEU A 479 1.40 8.92 5.12
N GLY A 480 0.93 8.69 3.89
CA GLY A 480 0.57 7.36 3.37
C GLY A 480 -0.73 6.79 3.93
N LEU A 481 -1.55 7.59 4.62
CA LEU A 481 -2.86 7.19 5.13
C LEU A 481 -3.96 7.29 4.05
N ARG A 482 -3.64 7.96 2.95
CA ARG A 482 -4.40 7.93 1.69
C ARG A 482 -3.46 7.67 0.53
N GLU A 483 -4.03 7.19 -0.56
CA GLU A 483 -3.34 6.95 -1.80
C GLU A 483 -4.01 7.77 -2.91
N VAL A 484 -3.33 7.88 -4.05
CA VAL A 484 -3.93 8.43 -5.26
C VAL A 484 -3.77 7.40 -6.36
N VAL A 485 -4.85 7.15 -7.08
CA VAL A 485 -4.89 6.18 -8.18
C VAL A 485 -5.31 6.87 -9.46
N SER A 486 -4.50 6.72 -10.50
CA SER A 486 -4.81 7.10 -11.87
C SER A 486 -5.63 5.99 -12.53
N PHE A 487 -6.85 6.30 -12.94
CA PHE A 487 -7.70 5.46 -13.76
C PHE A 487 -7.55 5.91 -15.21
N GLN A 488 -7.07 5.01 -16.07
CA GLN A 488 -6.75 5.30 -17.46
C GLN A 488 -7.54 4.37 -18.37
N GLY A 489 -8.58 4.89 -19.02
CA GLY A 489 -9.39 4.14 -19.96
C GLY A 489 -9.17 4.58 -21.41
N ASP A 490 -10.00 4.06 -22.32
CA ASP A 490 -9.95 4.39 -23.75
C ASP A 490 -10.40 5.81 -24.07
N VAL A 491 -11.20 6.44 -23.20
CA VAL A 491 -11.81 7.77 -23.41
C VAL A 491 -11.10 8.84 -22.60
N GLY A 492 -10.79 8.56 -21.34
CA GLY A 492 -10.29 9.57 -20.42
C GLY A 492 -9.45 9.00 -19.29
N THR A 493 -8.77 9.92 -18.61
CA THR A 493 -7.91 9.64 -17.46
C THR A 493 -8.32 10.51 -16.28
N MET A 494 -8.31 9.93 -15.08
CA MET A 494 -8.60 10.63 -13.83
C MET A 494 -7.70 10.17 -12.71
N ALA A 495 -7.10 11.09 -11.96
CA ALA A 495 -6.37 10.79 -10.74
C ALA A 495 -7.28 11.02 -9.53
N ILE A 496 -7.67 9.95 -8.84
CA ILE A 496 -8.66 10.01 -7.76
C ILE A 496 -7.97 9.76 -6.43
N LEU A 497 -8.27 10.60 -5.43
CA LEU A 497 -7.86 10.37 -4.05
C LEU A 497 -8.67 9.22 -3.43
N THR A 498 -7.99 8.30 -2.75
CA THR A 498 -8.65 7.14 -2.11
C THR A 498 -9.13 7.44 -0.69
N GLU A 499 -9.95 6.54 -0.16
CA GLU A 499 -10.44 6.63 1.21
C GLU A 499 -9.32 6.42 2.24
N TYR A 500 -9.47 7.07 3.39
CA TYR A 500 -8.59 6.95 4.54
C TYR A 500 -8.41 5.49 4.94
N THR A 501 -7.16 5.09 5.09
CA THR A 501 -6.78 3.78 5.60
C THR A 501 -6.18 3.94 6.98
N ALA A 502 -6.81 3.30 7.97
CA ALA A 502 -6.36 3.37 9.34
C ALA A 502 -4.94 2.77 9.47
N PRO A 503 -4.06 3.38 10.28
CA PRO A 503 -2.71 2.87 10.48
C PRO A 503 -2.74 1.51 11.17
N LEU A 504 -1.80 0.65 10.79
CA LEU A 504 -1.58 -0.63 11.44
C LEU A 504 -0.93 -0.40 12.81
N GLN A 505 -1.58 -0.87 13.87
CA GLN A 505 -1.02 -0.87 15.22
C GLN A 505 -0.39 -2.23 15.52
N GLN A 506 0.94 -2.27 15.66
CA GLN A 506 1.66 -3.49 16.05
C GLN A 506 2.25 -3.34 17.46
N GLN A 507 2.16 -4.42 18.24
CA GLN A 507 2.89 -4.52 19.50
C GLN A 507 4.37 -4.77 19.19
N VAL A 508 5.24 -4.14 19.97
CA VAL A 508 6.68 -4.41 19.88
C VAL A 508 6.90 -5.80 20.48
N ASP A 509 7.56 -6.68 19.73
CA ASP A 509 7.90 -8.01 20.22
C ASP A 509 8.91 -7.89 21.38
N GLY A 510 8.44 -8.17 22.59
CA GLY A 510 9.27 -8.14 23.79
C GLY A 510 10.43 -9.14 23.73
N ALA A 511 10.33 -10.22 22.95
CA ALA A 511 11.41 -11.19 22.79
C ALA A 511 12.60 -10.62 22.00
N GLN A 512 12.37 -9.63 21.13
CA GLN A 512 13.42 -8.95 20.37
C GLN A 512 14.19 -7.92 21.21
N THR A 513 13.68 -7.56 22.41
CA THR A 513 14.40 -6.62 23.27
C THR A 513 15.60 -7.30 23.95
N PRO A 514 16.84 -6.84 23.71
CA PRO A 514 18.04 -7.44 24.29
C PRO A 514 18.06 -7.32 25.81
N VAL A 515 17.29 -6.37 26.37
CA VAL A 515 17.07 -6.23 27.80
C VAL A 515 16.48 -7.50 28.40
N ASN A 516 15.49 -8.14 27.77
CA ASN A 516 14.89 -9.38 28.29
C ASN A 516 15.86 -10.56 28.28
N PHE A 517 16.68 -10.67 27.24
CA PHE A 517 17.76 -11.66 27.22
C PHE A 517 18.82 -11.38 28.30
N SER A 518 19.21 -10.12 28.49
CA SER A 518 20.18 -9.73 29.52
C SER A 518 19.64 -9.95 30.94
N ILE A 519 18.35 -9.68 31.19
CA ILE A 519 17.68 -9.96 32.46
C ILE A 519 17.60 -11.46 32.69
N TYR A 520 17.23 -12.24 31.67
CA TYR A 520 17.20 -13.70 31.76
C TYR A 520 18.58 -14.28 32.10
N MET A 521 19.63 -13.84 31.38
CA MET A 521 21.01 -14.25 31.64
C MET A 521 21.48 -13.80 33.03
N ARG A 522 21.14 -12.58 33.46
CA ARG A 522 21.44 -12.10 34.81
C ARG A 522 20.74 -12.95 35.87
N SER A 523 19.45 -13.23 35.71
CA SER A 523 18.67 -14.09 36.62
C SER A 523 19.24 -15.50 36.69
N ALA A 524 19.67 -16.06 35.55
CA ALA A 524 20.36 -17.34 35.52
C ALA A 524 21.69 -17.29 36.30
N VAL A 525 22.52 -16.27 36.11
CA VAL A 525 23.77 -16.10 36.87
C VAL A 525 23.49 -15.94 38.38
N TRP A 526 22.47 -15.17 38.75
CA TRP A 526 22.03 -15.01 40.15
C TRP A 526 21.60 -16.35 40.76
N TYR A 527 20.76 -17.11 40.06
CA TYR A 527 20.33 -18.43 40.49
C TYR A 527 21.53 -19.38 40.72
N ILE A 528 22.43 -19.46 39.74
CA ILE A 528 23.62 -20.33 39.84
C ILE A 528 24.51 -19.91 41.02
N THR A 529 24.68 -18.61 41.23
CA THR A 529 25.50 -18.07 42.33
C THR A 529 24.88 -18.40 43.68
N LEU A 530 23.57 -18.20 43.84
CA LEU A 530 22.86 -18.45 45.08
C LEU A 530 22.81 -19.96 45.41
N ALA A 531 22.60 -20.82 44.41
CA ALA A 531 22.67 -22.26 44.57
C ALA A 531 24.07 -22.74 45.01
N MET A 532 25.13 -22.23 44.39
CA MET A 532 26.50 -22.57 44.79
C MET A 532 26.84 -22.09 46.20
N ILE A 533 26.36 -20.89 46.59
CA ILE A 533 26.51 -20.40 47.96
C ILE A 533 25.80 -21.34 48.95
N ALA A 534 24.55 -21.72 48.67
CA ALA A 534 23.77 -22.62 49.53
C ALA A 534 24.45 -23.98 49.71
N VAL A 535 24.92 -24.61 48.63
CA VAL A 535 25.64 -25.89 48.69
C VAL A 535 26.96 -25.74 49.47
N THR A 536 27.70 -24.64 49.26
CA THR A 536 28.93 -24.37 50.00
C THR A 536 28.67 -24.18 51.50
N SER A 537 27.61 -23.45 51.86
CA SER A 537 27.22 -23.25 53.26
C SER A 537 26.82 -24.57 53.94
N LEU A 538 26.06 -25.43 53.25
CA LEU A 538 25.71 -26.77 53.77
C LEU A 538 26.94 -27.64 54.00
N LEU A 539 27.90 -27.61 53.07
CA LEU A 539 29.17 -28.33 53.24
C LEU A 539 29.97 -27.80 54.42
N LEU A 540 30.09 -26.47 54.58
CA LEU A 540 30.77 -25.89 55.73
C LEU A 540 30.11 -26.31 57.05
N LEU A 541 28.78 -26.26 57.14
CA LEU A 541 28.04 -26.76 58.30
C LEU A 541 28.31 -28.24 58.58
N TYR A 542 28.38 -29.07 57.54
CA TYR A 542 28.75 -30.49 57.67
C TYR A 542 30.17 -30.67 58.20
N VAL A 543 31.15 -29.90 57.71
CA VAL A 543 32.54 -29.94 58.19
C VAL A 543 32.63 -29.54 59.67
N PHE A 544 31.89 -28.51 60.07
CA PHE A 544 31.84 -28.10 61.48
C PHE A 544 31.18 -29.18 62.35
N ALA A 545 30.07 -29.77 61.90
CA ALA A 545 29.40 -30.87 62.61
C ALA A 545 30.27 -32.13 62.71
N SER A 546 31.10 -32.40 61.71
CA SER A 546 32.05 -33.53 61.69
C SER A 546 33.39 -33.22 62.36
N HIS A 547 33.52 -32.09 63.07
CA HIS A 547 34.74 -31.64 63.74
C HIS A 547 35.99 -31.63 62.83
N GLY A 548 35.81 -31.36 61.53
CA GLY A 548 36.92 -31.32 60.55
C GLY A 548 37.44 -32.69 60.10
N GLN A 549 36.80 -33.80 60.49
CA GLN A 549 37.17 -35.15 60.02
C GLN A 549 36.63 -35.43 58.61
N ILE A 550 37.14 -34.69 57.63
CA ILE A 550 36.78 -34.88 56.22
C ILE A 550 38.02 -34.97 55.34
N GLU A 551 37.90 -35.75 54.28
CA GLU A 551 38.91 -35.87 53.24
C GLU A 551 38.92 -34.58 52.39
N VAL A 552 39.98 -33.77 52.51
CA VAL A 552 40.10 -32.42 51.91
C VAL A 552 40.02 -32.49 50.38
N SER A 553 40.44 -33.59 49.76
CA SER A 553 40.37 -33.78 48.31
C SER A 553 38.92 -33.74 47.78
N ASN A 554 37.93 -34.14 48.60
CA ASN A 554 36.51 -34.06 48.23
C ASN A 554 35.98 -32.62 48.13
N LEU A 555 36.63 -31.64 48.78
CA LEU A 555 36.25 -30.23 48.67
C LEU A 555 36.57 -29.66 47.28
N LEU A 556 37.60 -30.18 46.60
CA LEU A 556 37.98 -29.76 45.25
C LEU A 556 36.98 -30.24 44.17
N GLU A 557 36.22 -31.30 44.46
CA GLU A 557 35.19 -31.83 43.57
C GLU A 557 33.88 -31.04 43.62
N LEU A 558 33.73 -30.07 44.54
CA LEU A 558 32.54 -29.23 44.67
C LEU A 558 32.19 -28.49 43.37
N GLN A 559 33.20 -27.95 42.71
CA GLN A 559 33.01 -27.20 41.47
C GLN A 559 32.69 -28.12 40.28
N ARG A 560 33.13 -29.38 40.30
CA ARG A 560 32.96 -30.34 39.20
C ARG A 560 31.69 -31.16 39.34
N VAL A 561 31.42 -31.70 40.52
CA VAL A 561 30.29 -32.59 40.78
C VAL A 561 29.11 -31.82 41.37
N GLY A 562 29.36 -30.96 42.36
CA GLY A 562 28.31 -30.18 43.03
C GLY A 562 27.60 -29.22 42.08
N ALA A 563 28.37 -28.48 41.27
CA ALA A 563 27.78 -27.60 40.27
C ALA A 563 26.97 -28.38 39.21
N ILE A 564 27.48 -29.50 38.70
CA ILE A 564 26.82 -30.26 37.63
C ILE A 564 25.51 -30.91 38.12
N VAL A 565 25.49 -31.43 39.35
CA VAL A 565 24.34 -32.15 39.91
C VAL A 565 23.24 -31.20 40.37
N TRP A 566 23.60 -30.08 41.03
CA TRP A 566 22.63 -29.18 41.65
C TRP A 566 22.18 -28.02 40.76
N VAL A 567 23.01 -27.62 39.79
CA VAL A 567 22.68 -26.54 38.84
C VAL A 567 22.29 -27.11 37.47
N GLY A 568 22.83 -28.26 37.07
CA GLY A 568 22.59 -28.87 35.78
C GLY A 568 23.55 -28.39 34.68
N ARG A 569 23.93 -29.31 33.78
CA ARG A 569 24.88 -29.07 32.68
C ARG A 569 24.53 -27.88 31.75
N PRO A 570 23.26 -27.65 31.35
CA PRO A 570 22.91 -26.56 30.43
C PRO A 570 23.14 -25.15 31.02
N LEU A 571 22.86 -24.98 32.32
CA LEU A 571 22.96 -23.69 33.01
C LEU A 571 24.41 -23.29 33.27
N LEU A 572 25.30 -24.27 33.54
CA LEU A 572 26.74 -24.02 33.64
C LEU A 572 27.36 -23.59 32.30
N PHE A 573 26.91 -24.16 31.18
CA PHE A 573 27.33 -23.72 29.85
C PHE A 573 26.90 -22.27 29.57
N HIS A 574 25.69 -21.89 30.04
CA HIS A 574 25.20 -20.51 29.95
C HIS A 574 25.94 -19.52 30.85
N ARG A 575 26.48 -19.94 32.00
CA ARG A 575 27.29 -19.08 32.89
C ARG A 575 28.57 -18.54 32.24
N HIS A 576 29.14 -19.26 31.27
CA HIS A 576 30.37 -18.84 30.58
C HIS A 576 30.13 -17.94 29.35
N ARG A 577 28.88 -17.79 28.89
CA ARG A 577 28.50 -16.94 27.76
C ARG A 577 28.27 -15.43 28.03
N PRO A 578 28.04 -14.92 29.26
CA PRO A 578 27.83 -13.48 29.47
C PRO A 578 29.05 -12.65 29.10
N ALA A 579 30.26 -13.22 29.17
CA ALA A 579 31.51 -12.58 28.73
C ALA A 579 31.54 -12.28 27.21
N ILE A 580 30.67 -12.91 26.41
CA ILE A 580 30.61 -12.73 24.95
C ILE A 580 29.37 -11.89 24.56
N HIS A 581 28.36 -11.74 25.41
CA HIS A 581 27.06 -11.14 25.05
C HIS A 581 26.51 -10.08 26.03
N GLY A 582 27.20 -9.72 27.11
CA GLY A 582 26.60 -8.97 28.20
C GLY A 582 27.45 -7.86 28.80
N HIS A 583 27.71 -6.79 28.04
CA HIS A 583 27.99 -5.47 28.64
C HIS A 583 27.52 -4.34 27.70
N ALA A 584 26.21 -4.22 27.52
CA ALA A 584 25.63 -2.91 27.26
C ALA A 584 25.53 -2.18 28.60
N ARG A 585 26.54 -1.38 28.95
CA ARG A 585 26.38 -0.38 30.02
C ARG A 585 25.36 0.63 29.52
N ALA A 586 24.18 0.62 30.13
CA ALA A 586 23.27 1.75 30.11
C ALA A 586 23.95 2.93 30.80
N GLY A 587 24.47 3.86 30.00
CA GLY A 587 24.67 5.24 30.41
C GLY A 587 23.49 6.03 29.86
N LEU A 588 22.56 6.40 30.73
CA LEU A 588 21.82 7.64 30.57
C LEU A 588 22.75 8.79 30.94
#